data_AF-A0A914TUC3-F1
#
_entry.id   AF-A0A914TUC3-F1
#
_cell.length_a   1.000
_cell.length_b   1.000
_cell.length_c   1.000
_cell.angle_alpha   90.00
_cell.angle_beta   90.00
_cell.angle_gamma   90.00
#
_symmetry.space_group_name_H-M   'P 1'
#
loop_
_entity.id
_entity.type
_entity.pdbx_description
1 polymer ?
#
loop_
_entity_poly.entity_id
_entity_poly.type
_entity_poly.pdbx_seq_one_letter_code
_entity_poly.pdbx_strand_id
1 'polypeptide(L)'
;MDTIQFNLPPQIQGSTQIVGFYDYTLYISPVRANGIEIWNVHTFVPKSFKMMIKLDVQDVEIREFTLSPDGESIYCLFIATFPKHEIPKICVAKINTEITEYKIWELDFDSGDAFEQVYLNNVGLICGEEKLYMFDRTLVMGDIPFWEFNFSDDKETFNITANHIPQHDPSFKCNRYLIMHNPDTREVIKMDGGHDILIFDGSINEWIYYTPDEDNELRLTCVTTRGISEIRVRRGQRFEAIETKLSIFGRENRCIFKISNGGRHTFFRFSLNKENKTYKLKQIQQIHYKSSELSYRIASTDKRIAFVGQKVVAFIIIDPPTLKEIGFWGAQKIFAKKMVNGTWIGGKTEKEVRDEFQIKLQNSLI
;
A
#
# COMPACT_ATOMS: atom_id res chain seq x y z
N MET A 1 -18.11 -11.36 8.88
CA MET A 1 -18.53 -9.99 9.24
C MET A 1 -18.84 -9.28 7.94
N ASP A 2 -19.90 -8.46 7.89
CA ASP A 2 -20.26 -7.75 6.66
C ASP A 2 -19.21 -6.71 6.26
N THR A 3 -19.13 -6.38 4.97
CA THR A 3 -18.34 -5.26 4.45
C THR A 3 -18.77 -3.95 5.12
N ILE A 4 -17.79 -3.20 5.65
CA ILE A 4 -18.00 -1.90 6.28
C ILE A 4 -17.68 -0.81 5.25
N GLN A 5 -18.69 -0.09 4.77
CA GLN A 5 -18.52 0.88 3.69
C GLN A 5 -18.83 2.31 4.15
N PHE A 6 -17.97 3.27 3.81
CA PHE A 6 -18.14 4.69 4.09
C PHE A 6 -18.18 5.51 2.80
N ASN A 7 -18.89 6.64 2.82
CA ASN A 7 -18.75 7.64 1.77
C ASN A 7 -17.49 8.46 2.04
N LEU A 8 -16.69 8.70 1.00
CA LEU A 8 -15.63 9.68 1.05
C LEU A 8 -16.24 11.08 1.22
N PRO A 9 -15.71 11.91 2.12
CA PRO A 9 -16.06 13.33 2.22
C PRO A 9 -15.94 14.03 0.86
N PRO A 10 -16.84 14.97 0.50
CA PRO A 10 -16.79 15.67 -0.78
C PRO A 10 -15.42 16.28 -1.11
N GLN A 11 -14.67 16.70 -0.09
CA GLN A 11 -13.33 17.29 -0.22
C GLN A 11 -12.28 16.32 -0.79
N ILE A 12 -12.48 15.01 -0.66
CA ILE A 12 -11.53 13.99 -1.09
C ILE A 12 -12.08 13.01 -2.12
N GLN A 13 -13.28 13.28 -2.65
CA GLN A 13 -13.85 12.51 -3.74
C GLN A 13 -13.07 12.72 -5.05
N GLY A 14 -13.05 11.69 -5.89
CA GLY A 14 -12.36 11.70 -7.18
C GLY A 14 -11.15 10.77 -7.21
N SER A 15 -10.05 11.21 -7.84
CA SER A 15 -8.83 10.41 -7.90
C SER A 15 -8.11 10.47 -6.57
N THR A 16 -7.90 9.31 -5.94
CA THR A 16 -7.25 9.19 -4.63
C THR A 16 -6.11 8.18 -4.72
N GLN A 17 -4.98 8.49 -4.11
CA GLN A 17 -3.85 7.59 -3.90
C GLN A 17 -3.92 6.97 -2.50
N ILE A 18 -3.50 5.71 -2.40
CA ILE A 18 -3.27 5.07 -1.10
C ILE A 18 -1.92 5.55 -0.60
N VAL A 19 -1.88 6.02 0.64
CA VAL A 19 -0.64 6.38 1.33
C VAL A 19 -0.13 5.20 2.14
N GLY A 20 -1.04 4.52 2.85
CA GLY A 20 -0.73 3.34 3.64
C GLY A 20 -1.94 2.85 4.43
N PHE A 21 -1.83 1.66 5.02
CA PHE A 21 -2.86 1.13 5.92
C PHE A 21 -2.14 0.41 7.05
N TYR A 22 -2.34 0.87 8.27
CA TYR A 22 -1.75 0.28 9.46
C TYR A 22 -2.81 0.12 10.56
N ASP A 23 -2.81 -1.05 11.19
CA ASP A 23 -3.77 -1.47 12.22
C ASP A 23 -5.25 -1.21 11.86
N TYR A 24 -5.84 -0.11 12.34
CA TYR A 24 -7.21 0.31 12.04
C TYR A 24 -7.30 1.56 11.16
N THR A 25 -6.18 2.19 10.80
CA THR A 25 -6.15 3.51 10.17
C THR A 25 -5.66 3.42 8.74
N LEU A 26 -6.55 3.75 7.81
CA LEU A 26 -6.21 3.91 6.40
C LEU A 26 -5.80 5.36 6.13
N TYR A 27 -4.69 5.56 5.44
CA TYR A 27 -4.18 6.85 5.00
C TYR A 27 -4.35 6.97 3.48
N ILE A 28 -4.90 8.09 3.03
CA ILE A 28 -5.19 8.38 1.63
C ILE A 28 -4.84 9.82 1.28
N SER A 29 -4.49 10.06 0.03
CA SER A 29 -4.18 11.39 -0.49
C SER A 29 -5.04 11.68 -1.74
N PRO A 30 -5.90 12.71 -1.73
CA PRO A 30 -6.58 13.14 -2.94
C PRO A 30 -5.56 13.72 -3.94
N VAL A 31 -5.68 13.36 -5.22
CA VAL A 31 -4.75 13.85 -6.25
C VAL A 31 -5.10 15.30 -6.60
N ARG A 32 -4.25 16.24 -6.21
CA ARG A 32 -4.42 17.69 -6.43
C ARG A 32 -3.18 18.31 -7.06
N ALA A 33 -3.36 19.22 -8.01
CA ALA A 33 -2.24 19.91 -8.64
C ALA A 33 -1.53 20.88 -7.68
N ASN A 34 -2.29 21.60 -6.86
CA ASN A 34 -1.83 22.71 -6.04
C ASN A 34 -1.60 22.36 -4.56
N GLY A 35 -1.22 21.13 -4.27
CA GLY A 35 -1.04 20.71 -2.88
C GLY A 35 -0.89 19.21 -2.70
N ILE A 36 -0.32 18.84 -1.56
CA ILE A 36 -0.28 17.47 -1.08
C ILE A 36 -1.04 17.43 0.24
N GLU A 37 -2.15 16.68 0.24
CA GLU A 37 -2.96 16.47 1.43
C GLU A 37 -2.90 15.00 1.83
N ILE A 38 -2.84 14.74 3.13
CA ILE A 38 -2.98 13.40 3.68
C ILE A 38 -4.15 13.38 4.62
N TRP A 39 -5.06 12.43 4.38
CA TRP A 39 -6.23 12.18 5.18
C TRP A 39 -6.16 10.79 5.77
N ASN A 40 -6.72 10.62 6.96
CA ASN A 40 -6.88 9.32 7.58
C ASN A 40 -8.36 9.00 7.83
N VAL A 41 -8.64 7.70 7.98
CA VAL A 41 -9.95 7.19 8.38
C VAL A 41 -9.78 5.89 9.15
N HIS A 42 -10.52 5.77 10.25
CA HIS A 42 -10.57 4.57 11.07
C HIS A 42 -11.56 3.56 10.50
N THR A 43 -11.14 2.31 10.38
CA THR A 43 -11.86 1.17 9.76
C THR A 43 -13.30 1.02 10.26
N PHE A 44 -13.53 1.28 11.54
CA PHE A 44 -14.84 1.08 12.17
C PHE A 44 -15.68 2.35 12.36
N VAL A 45 -15.11 3.55 12.17
CA VAL A 45 -15.78 4.80 12.56
C VAL A 45 -16.03 5.65 11.30
N PRO A 46 -17.25 5.65 10.73
CA PRO A 46 -17.52 6.34 9.47
C PRO A 46 -17.21 7.84 9.49
N LYS A 47 -17.47 8.52 10.61
CA LYS A 47 -17.22 9.97 10.77
C LYS A 47 -15.74 10.33 11.02
N SER A 48 -14.83 9.36 11.02
CA SER A 48 -13.44 9.59 11.46
C SER A 48 -12.51 10.19 10.41
N PHE A 49 -13.02 10.55 9.23
CA PHE A 49 -12.20 11.21 8.22
C PHE A 49 -11.60 12.51 8.77
N LYS A 50 -10.28 12.61 8.77
CA LYS A 50 -9.55 13.79 9.25
C LYS A 50 -8.38 14.10 8.31
N MET A 51 -8.26 15.36 7.92
CA MET A 51 -7.04 15.85 7.26
C MET A 51 -5.94 15.94 8.31
N MET A 52 -4.82 15.27 8.06
CA MET A 52 -3.66 15.27 8.93
C MET A 52 -2.70 16.39 8.57
N ILE A 53 -2.36 16.50 7.28
CA ILE A 53 -1.39 17.44 6.75
C ILE A 53 -1.92 18.03 5.45
N LYS A 54 -1.55 19.29 5.22
CA LYS A 54 -1.65 19.98 3.93
C LYS A 54 -0.35 20.71 3.66
N LEU A 55 0.37 20.27 2.63
CA LEU A 55 1.52 20.97 2.09
C LEU A 55 1.04 21.84 0.93
N ASP A 56 1.09 23.16 1.13
CA ASP A 56 0.72 24.14 0.11
C ASP A 56 1.89 24.34 -0.86
N VAL A 57 1.67 23.96 -2.11
CA VAL A 57 2.61 24.13 -3.22
C VAL A 57 1.87 24.65 -4.44
N GLN A 58 2.57 25.33 -5.34
CA GLN A 58 1.97 25.92 -6.52
C GLN A 58 1.55 24.86 -7.54
N ASP A 59 2.43 23.89 -7.80
CA ASP A 59 2.18 22.76 -8.69
C ASP A 59 2.91 21.50 -8.19
N VAL A 60 2.32 20.33 -8.42
CA VAL A 60 2.88 19.01 -8.07
C VAL A 60 2.91 18.15 -9.31
N GLU A 61 4.10 17.83 -9.78
CA GLU A 61 4.31 17.01 -10.97
C GLU A 61 4.19 15.52 -10.65
N ILE A 62 4.87 15.09 -9.58
CA ILE A 62 4.97 13.69 -9.15
C ILE A 62 4.79 13.63 -7.63
N ARG A 63 4.14 12.56 -7.17
CA ARG A 63 4.10 12.19 -5.75
C ARG A 63 3.97 10.68 -5.57
N GLU A 64 4.79 10.12 -4.70
CA GLU A 64 4.76 8.73 -4.30
C GLU A 64 4.84 8.66 -2.77
N PHE A 65 4.09 7.72 -2.20
CA PHE A 65 3.93 7.59 -0.75
C PHE A 65 4.32 6.20 -0.29
N THR A 66 4.83 6.13 0.93
CA THR A 66 4.86 4.90 1.72
C THR A 66 4.61 5.24 3.18
N LEU A 67 4.13 4.26 3.93
CA LEU A 67 4.01 4.33 5.39
C LEU A 67 5.07 3.39 5.96
N SER A 68 5.72 3.75 7.07
CA SER A 68 6.67 2.90 7.75
C SER A 68 6.02 1.61 8.28
N PRO A 69 6.76 0.50 8.34
CA PRO A 69 6.88 -0.29 9.55
C PRO A 69 5.70 -0.42 10.52
N ASP A 70 6.06 0.16 11.67
CA ASP A 70 5.30 0.53 12.84
C ASP A 70 4.10 1.47 12.62
N GLY A 71 3.89 1.98 11.40
CA GLY A 71 2.84 2.94 11.10
C GLY A 71 3.04 4.34 11.69
N GLU A 72 4.21 4.66 12.26
CA GLU A 72 4.49 5.93 12.93
C GLU A 72 4.83 7.08 11.97
N SER A 73 5.31 6.74 10.76
CA SER A 73 5.85 7.72 9.80
C SER A 73 5.32 7.49 8.40
N ILE A 74 4.83 8.55 7.75
CA ILE A 74 4.56 8.57 6.32
C ILE A 74 5.72 9.26 5.61
N TYR A 75 6.23 8.65 4.55
CA TYR A 75 7.17 9.26 3.63
C TYR A 75 6.48 9.62 2.32
N CYS A 76 6.76 10.81 1.81
CA CYS A 76 6.27 11.31 0.54
C CYS A 76 7.45 11.82 -0.29
N LEU A 77 7.77 11.15 -1.39
CA LEU A 77 8.66 11.66 -2.43
C LEU A 77 7.82 12.47 -3.40
N PHE A 78 8.18 13.72 -3.67
CA PHE A 78 7.42 14.57 -4.58
C PHE A 78 8.31 15.57 -5.33
N ILE A 79 7.80 16.00 -6.48
CA ILE A 79 8.37 17.10 -7.26
C ILE A 79 7.34 18.21 -7.29
N ALA A 80 7.69 19.37 -6.76
CA ALA A 80 6.76 20.48 -6.65
C ALA A 80 7.45 21.83 -6.80
N THR A 81 6.69 22.80 -7.31
CA THR A 81 7.07 24.21 -7.32
C THR A 81 6.50 24.88 -6.08
N PHE A 82 7.37 25.43 -5.24
CA PHE A 82 6.96 26.13 -4.02
C PHE A 82 6.61 27.60 -4.31
N PRO A 83 5.75 28.23 -3.49
CA PRO A 83 5.48 29.65 -3.62
C PRO A 83 6.78 30.46 -3.54
N LYS A 84 7.01 31.37 -4.51
CA LYS A 84 8.22 32.20 -4.67
C LYS A 84 9.45 31.48 -5.25
N HIS A 85 9.32 30.21 -5.65
CA HIS A 85 10.35 29.51 -6.41
C HIS A 85 9.89 29.37 -7.87
N GLU A 86 10.80 29.61 -8.82
CA GLU A 86 10.51 29.49 -10.25
C GLU A 86 10.75 28.07 -10.78
N ILE A 87 11.53 27.26 -10.05
CA ILE A 87 11.99 25.94 -10.49
C ILE A 87 11.40 24.87 -9.55
N PRO A 88 10.86 23.77 -10.10
CA PRO A 88 10.43 22.63 -9.31
C PRO A 88 11.58 22.04 -8.49
N LYS A 89 11.29 21.64 -7.26
CA LYS A 89 12.24 20.95 -6.38
C LYS A 89 11.83 19.50 -6.19
N ILE A 90 12.84 18.63 -6.07
CA ILE A 90 12.66 17.24 -5.69
C ILE A 90 12.82 17.15 -4.17
N CYS A 91 11.80 16.66 -3.49
CA CYS A 91 11.73 16.67 -2.04
C CYS A 91 11.23 15.34 -1.50
N VAL A 92 11.68 15.01 -0.28
CA VAL A 92 11.09 13.96 0.54
C VAL A 92 10.54 14.59 1.81
N ALA A 93 9.27 14.35 2.12
CA ALA A 93 8.69 14.68 3.42
C ALA A 93 8.57 13.43 4.29
N LYS A 94 8.97 13.50 5.55
CA LYS A 94 8.62 12.55 6.62
C LYS A 94 7.58 13.19 7.52
N ILE A 95 6.46 12.53 7.71
CA ILE A 95 5.29 13.03 8.44
C ILE A 95 5.03 12.07 9.59
N ASN A 96 5.02 12.57 10.82
CA ASN A 96 4.65 11.78 12.00
C ASN A 96 3.12 11.59 12.04
N THR A 97 2.66 10.36 12.19
CA THR A 97 1.24 10.04 12.11
C THR A 97 0.42 10.41 13.35
N GLU A 98 1.08 10.60 14.50
CA GLU A 98 0.43 10.92 15.78
C GLU A 98 0.32 12.43 16.01
N ILE A 99 1.46 13.12 15.94
CA ILE A 99 1.55 14.56 16.27
C ILE A 99 1.32 15.46 15.04
N THR A 100 1.25 14.88 13.84
CA THR A 100 1.01 15.61 12.58
C THR A 100 2.04 16.71 12.31
N GLU A 101 3.27 16.50 12.76
CA GLU A 101 4.44 17.30 12.38
C GLU A 101 5.13 16.66 11.18
N TYR A 102 5.85 17.46 10.40
CA TYR A 102 6.59 16.97 9.25
C TYR A 102 7.92 17.67 9.09
N LYS A 103 8.86 16.96 8.48
CA LYS A 103 10.16 17.47 8.03
C LYS A 103 10.31 17.22 6.54
N ILE A 104 10.91 18.17 5.83
CA ILE A 104 11.17 18.09 4.39
C ILE A 104 12.67 18.12 4.17
N TRP A 105 13.18 17.24 3.32
CA TRP A 105 14.54 17.30 2.79
C TRP A 105 14.49 17.55 1.28
N GLU A 106 15.38 18.39 0.78
CA GLU A 106 15.55 18.66 -0.65
C GLU A 106 16.65 17.76 -1.24
N LEU A 107 16.59 17.45 -2.53
CA LEU A 107 17.67 16.70 -3.18
C LEU A 107 18.98 17.49 -3.10
N ASP A 108 20.03 16.85 -2.59
CA ASP A 108 21.36 17.45 -2.53
C ASP A 108 21.90 17.68 -3.95
N PHE A 109 22.52 18.83 -4.20
CA PHE A 109 23.08 19.19 -5.50
C PHE A 109 24.09 18.15 -5.99
N ASP A 110 24.88 17.57 -5.08
CA ASP A 110 25.90 16.57 -5.40
C ASP A 110 25.29 15.18 -5.76
N SER A 111 23.97 15.02 -5.65
CA SER A 111 23.26 13.77 -5.99
C SER A 111 22.85 13.67 -7.46
N GLY A 112 23.16 14.68 -8.27
CA GLY A 112 22.72 14.81 -9.67
C GLY A 112 22.95 13.52 -10.48
N ASP A 113 24.19 13.04 -10.55
CA ASP A 113 24.56 11.90 -11.42
C ASP A 113 23.79 10.61 -11.09
N ALA A 114 23.56 10.33 -9.80
CA ALA A 114 22.81 9.14 -9.39
C ALA A 114 21.31 9.30 -9.66
N PHE A 115 20.79 10.53 -9.52
CA PHE A 115 19.37 10.84 -9.67
C PHE A 115 18.95 10.99 -11.13
N GLU A 116 19.85 11.38 -12.03
CA GLU A 116 19.60 11.46 -13.48
C GLU A 116 19.19 10.11 -14.10
N GLN A 117 19.59 9.00 -13.47
CA GLN A 117 19.23 7.65 -13.91
C GLN A 117 17.84 7.21 -13.41
N VAL A 118 17.17 8.03 -12.60
CA VAL A 118 15.89 7.68 -11.97
C VAL A 118 14.71 8.10 -12.85
N TYR A 119 13.99 7.12 -13.39
CA TYR A 119 12.73 7.36 -14.10
C TYR A 119 11.58 7.55 -13.11
N LEU A 120 11.41 8.77 -12.59
CA LEU A 120 10.48 9.10 -11.50
C LEU A 120 9.00 8.75 -11.76
N ASN A 121 8.58 8.63 -13.02
CA ASN A 121 7.23 8.16 -13.32
C ASN A 121 7.00 6.67 -13.00
N ASN A 122 8.09 5.91 -12.90
CA ASN A 122 8.10 4.47 -12.72
C ASN A 122 8.52 4.05 -11.32
N VAL A 123 8.90 4.98 -10.44
CA VAL A 123 9.37 4.60 -9.10
C VAL A 123 8.21 4.19 -8.20
N GLY A 124 8.45 3.16 -7.40
CA GLY A 124 7.71 2.89 -6.17
C GLY A 124 8.56 3.30 -4.98
N LEU A 125 7.95 3.97 -4.01
CA LEU A 125 8.57 4.27 -2.73
C LEU A 125 8.24 3.16 -1.73
N ILE A 126 9.21 2.74 -0.92
CA ILE A 126 9.00 1.74 0.12
C ILE A 126 9.90 2.02 1.33
N CYS A 127 9.37 1.80 2.54
CA CYS A 127 10.11 1.95 3.79
C CYS A 127 10.39 0.56 4.36
N GLY A 128 11.64 0.31 4.73
CA GLY A 128 12.01 -0.79 5.62
C GLY A 128 11.90 -0.37 7.08
N GLU A 129 12.37 -1.24 7.96
CA GLU A 129 12.51 -0.97 9.39
C GLU A 129 13.62 0.07 9.64
N GLU A 130 14.66 0.07 8.80
CA GLU A 130 15.84 0.91 9.01
C GLU A 130 15.84 2.14 8.12
N LYS A 131 15.48 1.99 6.84
CA LYS A 131 15.69 3.04 5.83
C LYS A 131 14.55 3.17 4.83
N LEU A 132 14.61 4.27 4.07
CA LEU A 132 13.72 4.53 2.95
C LEU A 132 14.41 4.12 1.64
N TYR A 133 13.63 3.52 0.74
CA TYR A 133 14.10 3.03 -0.54
C TYR A 133 13.14 3.41 -1.66
N MET A 134 13.65 3.44 -2.88
CA MET A 134 12.84 3.45 -4.09
C MET A 134 13.34 2.41 -5.09
N PHE A 135 12.45 1.96 -5.96
CA PHE A 135 12.76 0.97 -6.99
C PHE A 135 11.88 1.20 -8.21
N ASP A 136 12.29 0.71 -9.39
CA ASP A 136 11.40 0.74 -10.56
C ASP A 136 10.32 -0.34 -10.43
N ARG A 137 9.07 0.08 -10.21
CA ARG A 137 7.91 -0.83 -10.04
C ARG A 137 7.36 -1.36 -11.35
N THR A 138 7.85 -0.86 -12.48
CA THR A 138 7.35 -1.18 -13.83
C THR A 138 8.18 -2.26 -14.53
N LEU A 139 9.40 -2.52 -14.07
CA LEU A 139 10.26 -3.56 -14.63
C LEU A 139 9.80 -4.95 -14.24
N VAL A 140 9.40 -5.72 -15.26
CA VAL A 140 9.04 -7.14 -15.15
C VAL A 140 10.26 -8.03 -15.41
N MET A 141 11.15 -7.59 -16.29
CA MET A 141 12.33 -8.31 -16.78
C MET A 141 13.58 -7.43 -16.67
N GLY A 142 14.75 -8.07 -16.60
CA GLY A 142 16.04 -7.37 -16.46
C GLY A 142 16.44 -7.09 -15.01
N ASP A 143 17.56 -6.39 -14.86
CA ASP A 143 18.03 -5.85 -13.60
C ASP A 143 17.04 -4.80 -13.10
N ILE A 144 16.74 -4.82 -11.81
CA ILE A 144 15.81 -3.86 -11.19
C ILE A 144 16.66 -2.80 -10.47
N PRO A 145 16.63 -1.54 -10.92
CA PRO A 145 17.22 -0.44 -10.18
C PRO A 145 16.58 -0.30 -8.81
N PHE A 146 17.43 -0.13 -7.80
CA PHE A 146 17.05 -0.04 -6.41
C PHE A 146 17.91 1.03 -5.73
N TRP A 147 17.29 2.01 -5.10
CA TRP A 147 18.01 3.14 -4.51
C TRP A 147 17.67 3.28 -3.04
N GLU A 148 18.71 3.53 -2.25
CA GLU A 148 18.60 3.82 -0.82
C GLU A 148 18.71 5.32 -0.59
N PHE A 149 17.85 5.88 0.27
CA PHE A 149 17.90 7.28 0.64
C PHE A 149 18.81 7.49 1.85
N ASN A 150 19.69 8.49 1.76
CA ASN A 150 20.47 8.97 2.90
C ASN A 150 20.08 10.41 3.21
N PHE A 151 19.67 10.68 4.45
CA PHE A 151 19.21 11.99 4.91
C PHE A 151 20.31 12.72 5.68
N SER A 152 20.47 14.01 5.39
CA SER A 152 21.37 14.92 6.10
C SER A 152 20.51 15.93 6.88
N ASP A 153 20.34 15.70 8.17
CA ASP A 153 19.47 16.52 9.01
C ASP A 153 19.99 17.94 9.25
N ASP A 154 21.30 18.11 9.20
CA ASP A 154 22.05 19.36 9.33
C ASP A 154 21.93 20.26 8.09
N LYS A 155 21.93 19.65 6.90
CA LYS A 155 21.80 20.36 5.62
C LYS A 155 20.35 20.47 5.14
N GLU A 156 19.43 19.72 5.75
CA GLU A 156 18.06 19.53 5.26
C GLU A 156 18.02 19.00 3.82
N THR A 157 19.01 18.17 3.46
CA THR A 157 19.11 17.53 2.15
C THR A 157 19.03 16.01 2.23
N PHE A 158 18.79 15.36 1.10
CA PHE A 158 18.96 13.93 0.95
C PHE A 158 19.77 13.60 -0.31
N ASN A 159 20.48 12.49 -0.28
CA ASN A 159 21.09 11.88 -1.45
C ASN A 159 20.61 10.43 -1.61
N ILE A 160 20.97 9.80 -2.72
CA ILE A 160 20.64 8.40 -2.99
C ILE A 160 21.89 7.58 -3.30
N THR A 161 21.90 6.33 -2.84
CA THR A 161 22.89 5.34 -3.24
C THR A 161 22.26 4.34 -4.20
N ALA A 162 22.82 4.24 -5.40
CA ALA A 162 22.35 3.33 -6.43
C ALA A 162 22.81 1.89 -6.15
N ASN A 163 21.85 0.98 -6.16
CA ASN A 163 22.01 -0.46 -6.11
C ASN A 163 21.15 -1.08 -7.23
N HIS A 164 21.29 -2.38 -7.41
CA HIS A 164 20.40 -3.13 -8.29
C HIS A 164 20.10 -4.51 -7.71
N ILE A 165 18.99 -5.07 -8.15
CA ILE A 165 18.70 -6.49 -8.00
C ILE A 165 18.99 -7.12 -9.36
N PRO A 166 19.96 -8.06 -9.45
CA PRO A 166 20.37 -8.63 -10.71
C PRO A 166 19.22 -9.42 -11.33
N GLN A 167 19.20 -9.50 -12.66
CA GLN A 167 18.38 -10.45 -13.38
C GLN A 167 18.77 -11.87 -12.98
N HIS A 168 17.79 -12.76 -12.81
CA HIS A 168 18.04 -14.17 -12.54
C HIS A 168 18.68 -14.87 -13.75
N ASP A 169 17.86 -15.27 -14.72
CA ASP A 169 18.27 -15.90 -15.97
C ASP A 169 17.59 -15.12 -17.12
N PRO A 170 18.32 -14.70 -18.16
CA PRO A 170 17.74 -14.14 -19.38
C PRO A 170 16.61 -14.98 -20.00
N SER A 171 16.62 -16.30 -19.79
CA SER A 171 15.58 -17.22 -20.26
C SER A 171 14.31 -17.22 -19.40
N PHE A 172 14.40 -16.77 -18.14
CA PHE A 172 13.29 -16.73 -17.20
C PHE A 172 12.28 -15.66 -17.60
N LYS A 173 11.10 -16.07 -18.09
CA LYS A 173 10.04 -15.14 -18.49
C LYS A 173 9.11 -14.84 -17.32
N CYS A 174 9.40 -13.75 -16.63
CA CYS A 174 8.46 -13.13 -15.69
C CYS A 174 7.34 -12.44 -16.46
N ASN A 175 6.11 -12.52 -15.96
CA ASN A 175 4.94 -11.89 -16.59
C ASN A 175 4.13 -11.04 -15.60
N ARG A 176 4.66 -10.81 -14.40
CA ARG A 176 4.04 -10.06 -13.31
C ARG A 176 5.02 -9.02 -12.77
N TYR A 177 4.47 -7.92 -12.26
CA TYR A 177 5.26 -6.95 -11.52
C TYR A 177 5.88 -7.59 -10.28
N LEU A 178 7.08 -7.11 -9.94
CA LEU A 178 7.79 -7.55 -8.76
C LEU A 178 7.04 -7.18 -7.49
N ILE A 179 7.21 -7.99 -6.44
CA ILE A 179 6.66 -7.72 -5.11
C ILE A 179 7.84 -7.56 -4.17
N MET A 180 8.02 -6.35 -3.65
CA MET A 180 9.02 -6.09 -2.62
C MET A 180 8.54 -6.72 -1.32
N HIS A 181 9.27 -7.72 -0.82
CA HIS A 181 8.92 -8.43 0.42
C HIS A 181 9.58 -7.78 1.63
N ASN A 182 10.90 -7.52 1.51
CA ASN A 182 11.69 -6.84 2.52
C ASN A 182 12.68 -5.88 1.85
N PRO A 183 12.50 -4.56 1.93
CA PRO A 183 13.41 -3.63 1.28
C PRO A 183 14.79 -3.54 1.95
N ASP A 184 14.92 -3.73 3.28
CA ASP A 184 16.20 -3.63 4.00
C ASP A 184 17.17 -4.73 3.54
N THR A 185 16.65 -5.94 3.33
CA THR A 185 17.42 -7.08 2.79
C THR A 185 17.31 -7.22 1.27
N ARG A 186 16.68 -6.25 0.59
CA ARG A 186 16.36 -6.27 -0.85
C ARG A 186 15.63 -7.55 -1.29
N GLU A 187 14.84 -8.16 -0.42
CA GLU A 187 14.12 -9.38 -0.73
C GLU A 187 12.94 -9.12 -1.66
N VAL A 188 12.97 -9.72 -2.85
CA VAL A 188 11.97 -9.51 -3.90
C VAL A 188 11.39 -10.82 -4.39
N ILE A 189 10.07 -10.87 -4.46
CA ILE A 189 9.32 -12.00 -5.01
C ILE A 189 8.99 -11.69 -6.48
N LYS A 190 9.37 -12.62 -7.36
CA LYS A 190 8.89 -12.73 -8.74
C LYS A 190 8.07 -14.02 -8.89
N MET A 191 7.15 -14.01 -9.86
CA MET A 191 6.51 -15.23 -10.33
C MET A 191 6.57 -15.29 -11.84
N ASP A 192 6.83 -16.48 -12.35
CA ASP A 192 6.87 -16.73 -13.78
C ASP A 192 5.48 -17.04 -14.36
N GLY A 193 5.45 -17.40 -15.65
CA GLY A 193 4.23 -17.83 -16.32
C GLY A 193 3.68 -19.19 -15.91
N GLY A 194 4.49 -20.05 -15.29
CA GLY A 194 4.05 -21.29 -14.65
C GLY A 194 3.49 -21.09 -13.24
N HIS A 195 3.60 -19.87 -12.70
CA HIS A 195 3.34 -19.51 -11.32
C HIS A 195 4.31 -20.08 -10.29
N ASP A 196 5.53 -20.41 -10.73
CA ASP A 196 6.62 -20.72 -9.82
C ASP A 196 7.06 -19.44 -9.11
N ILE A 197 7.35 -19.56 -7.81
CA ILE A 197 7.77 -18.45 -6.97
C ILE A 197 9.29 -18.42 -6.92
N LEU A 198 9.86 -17.29 -7.31
CA LEU A 198 11.29 -17.02 -7.26
C LEU A 198 11.53 -15.83 -6.32
N ILE A 199 12.45 -15.97 -5.37
CA ILE A 199 12.74 -14.94 -4.39
C ILE A 199 14.21 -14.58 -4.47
N PHE A 200 14.50 -13.31 -4.69
CA PHE A 200 15.85 -12.78 -4.55
C PHE A 200 16.11 -12.51 -3.08
N ASP A 201 17.20 -13.04 -2.54
CA ASP A 201 17.68 -12.74 -1.20
C ASP A 201 18.95 -11.90 -1.30
N GLY A 202 18.84 -10.61 -0.98
CA GLY A 202 19.96 -9.68 -1.07
C GLY A 202 21.04 -9.87 0.00
N SER A 203 20.82 -10.70 1.02
CA SER A 203 21.84 -11.03 2.03
C SER A 203 22.91 -11.99 1.48
N ILE A 204 22.50 -12.88 0.58
CA ILE A 204 23.38 -13.83 -0.13
C ILE A 204 23.53 -13.48 -1.61
N ASN A 205 22.80 -12.49 -2.10
CA ASN A 205 22.80 -11.99 -3.47
C ASN A 205 22.42 -13.06 -4.52
N GLU A 206 21.43 -13.90 -4.21
CA GLU A 206 21.00 -15.01 -5.05
C GLU A 206 19.48 -15.05 -5.24
N TRP A 207 19.04 -15.60 -6.37
CA TRP A 207 17.64 -15.96 -6.61
C TRP A 207 17.41 -17.43 -6.26
N ILE A 208 16.36 -17.69 -5.49
CA ILE A 208 16.02 -19.02 -5.01
C ILE A 208 14.58 -19.37 -5.42
N TYR A 209 14.40 -20.57 -5.96
CA TYR A 209 13.08 -21.13 -6.21
C TYR A 209 12.45 -21.65 -4.92
N TYR A 210 11.19 -21.29 -4.71
CA TYR A 210 10.38 -21.77 -3.62
C TYR A 210 9.30 -22.71 -4.13
N THR A 211 9.16 -23.85 -3.48
CA THR A 211 8.13 -24.86 -3.83
C THR A 211 6.95 -24.79 -2.87
N PRO A 212 5.73 -25.17 -3.29
CA PRO A 212 4.60 -25.21 -2.37
C PRO A 212 4.83 -26.28 -1.28
N ASP A 213 4.56 -25.91 -0.04
CA ASP A 213 4.57 -26.85 1.09
C ASP A 213 3.42 -27.86 0.99
N GLU A 214 3.47 -28.95 1.77
CA GLU A 214 2.49 -30.03 1.72
C GLU A 214 1.08 -29.58 2.13
N ASP A 215 0.99 -28.64 3.08
CA ASP A 215 -0.27 -28.11 3.60
C ASP A 215 -0.78 -26.89 2.79
N ASN A 216 -0.20 -26.60 1.63
CA ASN A 216 -0.55 -25.45 0.80
C ASN A 216 -1.98 -25.60 0.22
N GLU A 217 -2.87 -24.64 0.49
CA GLU A 217 -4.29 -24.74 0.13
C GLU A 217 -4.62 -24.24 -1.28
N LEU A 218 -3.68 -23.53 -1.91
CA LEU A 218 -3.82 -23.02 -3.26
C LEU A 218 -2.61 -23.38 -4.11
N ARG A 219 -2.80 -24.24 -5.11
CA ARG A 219 -1.83 -24.41 -6.18
C ARG A 219 -1.99 -23.27 -7.17
N LEU A 220 -0.97 -22.40 -7.27
CA LEU A 220 -1.02 -21.24 -8.14
C LEU A 220 -1.15 -21.60 -9.62
N THR A 221 -0.66 -22.78 -10.03
CA THR A 221 -0.83 -23.34 -11.38
C THR A 221 -2.30 -23.49 -11.80
N CYS A 222 -3.24 -23.55 -10.85
CA CYS A 222 -4.67 -23.64 -11.13
C CYS A 222 -5.33 -22.27 -11.40
N VAL A 223 -4.60 -21.17 -11.24
CA VAL A 223 -5.15 -19.81 -11.41
C VAL A 223 -5.02 -19.38 -12.88
N THR A 224 -6.11 -19.51 -13.64
CA THR A 224 -6.15 -19.12 -15.06
C THR A 224 -5.63 -17.70 -15.29
N THR A 225 -4.63 -17.56 -16.16
CA THR A 225 -4.17 -16.30 -16.72
C THR A 225 -4.96 -15.98 -17.99
N ARG A 226 -5.55 -14.79 -18.11
CA ARG A 226 -5.90 -14.25 -19.43
C ARG A 226 -4.71 -13.41 -19.85
N GLY A 227 -4.23 -13.62 -21.08
CA GLY A 227 -2.94 -13.08 -21.56
C GLY A 227 -2.79 -11.56 -21.46
N ILE A 228 -1.67 -11.08 -22.02
CA ILE A 228 -1.32 -9.66 -22.07
C ILE A 228 -2.41 -8.88 -22.81
N SER A 229 -3.01 -7.88 -22.17
CA SER A 229 -3.93 -6.94 -22.82
C SER A 229 -3.27 -5.56 -22.91
N GLU A 230 -3.17 -5.04 -24.12
CA GLU A 230 -2.73 -3.66 -24.36
C GLU A 230 -3.86 -2.70 -23.96
N ILE A 231 -3.59 -1.77 -23.04
CA ILE A 231 -4.54 -0.73 -22.67
C ILE A 231 -3.94 0.63 -23.05
N ARG A 232 -4.66 1.38 -23.88
CA ARG A 232 -4.33 2.78 -24.19
C ARG A 232 -4.86 3.70 -23.10
N VAL A 233 -3.95 4.42 -22.44
CA VAL A 233 -4.30 5.46 -21.45
C VAL A 233 -4.07 6.84 -22.06
N ARG A 234 -4.70 7.89 -21.53
CA ARG A 234 -4.61 9.28 -22.02
C ARG A 234 -3.17 9.85 -22.21
N ARG A 235 -2.13 9.18 -21.70
CA ARG A 235 -0.71 9.57 -21.83
C ARG A 235 0.17 8.54 -22.57
N GLY A 236 -0.39 7.58 -23.32
CA GLY A 236 0.37 6.67 -24.20
C GLY A 236 -0.16 5.22 -24.27
N GLN A 237 0.46 4.40 -25.14
CA GLN A 237 0.30 2.94 -25.17
C GLN A 237 1.01 2.32 -23.96
N ARG A 238 0.29 1.52 -23.16
CA ARG A 238 0.89 0.68 -22.12
C ARG A 238 0.56 -0.79 -22.42
N PHE A 239 1.57 -1.64 -22.37
CA PHE A 239 1.37 -3.06 -22.14
C PHE A 239 1.26 -3.23 -20.62
N GLU A 240 0.06 -3.48 -20.08
CA GLU A 240 -0.04 -3.92 -18.70
C GLU A 240 0.35 -5.40 -18.61
N ALA A 241 0.92 -5.80 -17.47
CA ALA A 241 1.12 -7.20 -17.13
C ALA A 241 -0.19 -8.00 -17.28
N ILE A 242 -0.07 -9.31 -17.46
CA ILE A 242 -1.18 -10.26 -17.69
C ILE A 242 -2.39 -9.96 -16.79
N GLU A 243 -3.58 -9.80 -17.39
CA GLU A 243 -4.85 -9.74 -16.68
C GLU A 243 -5.14 -11.10 -16.03
N THR A 244 -4.59 -11.28 -14.84
CA THR A 244 -4.83 -12.45 -14.02
C THR A 244 -5.84 -12.12 -12.94
N LYS A 245 -6.67 -13.11 -12.61
CA LYS A 245 -7.58 -13.04 -11.46
C LYS A 245 -6.81 -12.85 -10.14
N LEU A 246 -5.49 -13.10 -10.14
CA LEU A 246 -4.62 -13.00 -8.99
C LEU A 246 -4.00 -11.61 -8.83
N SER A 247 -4.39 -10.88 -7.79
CA SER A 247 -3.66 -9.71 -7.30
C SER A 247 -2.84 -10.09 -6.08
N ILE A 248 -1.68 -9.46 -5.88
CA ILE A 248 -0.86 -9.69 -4.69
C ILE A 248 -0.55 -8.35 -4.07
N PHE A 249 -0.72 -8.28 -2.76
CA PHE A 249 -0.47 -7.10 -1.95
C PHE A 249 0.66 -7.46 -0.99
N GLY A 250 1.83 -6.87 -1.21
CA GLY A 250 3.00 -7.06 -0.36
C GLY A 250 3.23 -5.84 0.52
N ARG A 251 3.47 -6.06 1.81
CA ARG A 251 3.95 -5.05 2.76
C ARG A 251 4.66 -5.76 3.91
N GLU A 252 5.90 -5.39 4.21
CA GLU A 252 6.63 -5.77 5.45
C GLU A 252 6.59 -7.28 5.75
N ASN A 253 7.24 -8.09 4.91
CA ASN A 253 7.26 -9.56 5.04
C ASN A 253 5.89 -10.27 4.98
N ARG A 254 4.82 -9.54 4.64
CA ARG A 254 3.46 -10.08 4.55
C ARG A 254 2.98 -9.93 3.13
N CYS A 255 2.43 -11.00 2.58
CA CYS A 255 1.77 -10.93 1.28
C CYS A 255 0.36 -11.52 1.37
N ILE A 256 -0.61 -10.78 0.85
CA ILE A 256 -1.99 -11.26 0.68
C ILE A 256 -2.23 -11.47 -0.80
N PHE A 257 -2.56 -12.72 -1.13
CA PHE A 257 -2.95 -13.11 -2.48
C PHE A 257 -4.47 -13.03 -2.57
N LYS A 258 -4.98 -12.33 -3.59
CA LYS A 258 -6.41 -12.19 -3.85
C LYS A 258 -6.74 -12.80 -5.21
N ILE A 259 -7.64 -13.77 -5.22
CA ILE A 259 -8.28 -14.27 -6.45
C ILE A 259 -9.66 -13.63 -6.61
N SER A 260 -9.87 -12.92 -7.71
CA SER A 260 -11.16 -12.30 -8.06
C SER A 260 -11.87 -13.08 -9.17
N ASN A 261 -13.10 -13.51 -8.92
CA ASN A 261 -13.94 -14.19 -9.91
C ASN A 261 -15.40 -13.70 -9.82
N GLY A 262 -15.84 -12.89 -10.77
CA GLY A 262 -17.24 -12.44 -10.85
C GLY A 262 -17.72 -11.64 -9.61
N GLY A 263 -16.82 -10.89 -8.97
CA GLY A 263 -17.09 -10.15 -7.73
C GLY A 263 -16.99 -10.97 -6.44
N ARG A 264 -16.63 -12.26 -6.53
CA ARG A 264 -16.13 -13.03 -5.38
C ARG A 264 -14.63 -12.81 -5.25
N HIS A 265 -14.17 -12.42 -4.07
CA HIS A 265 -12.76 -12.24 -3.76
C HIS A 265 -12.38 -13.25 -2.70
N THR A 266 -11.36 -14.06 -2.98
CA THR A 266 -10.81 -15.04 -2.04
C THR A 266 -9.40 -14.61 -1.68
N PHE A 267 -9.13 -14.46 -0.39
CA PHE A 267 -7.86 -13.98 0.14
C PHE A 267 -7.08 -15.13 0.76
N PHE A 268 -5.78 -15.16 0.48
CA PHE A 268 -4.83 -16.14 1.00
C PHE A 268 -3.67 -15.41 1.67
N ARG A 269 -3.24 -15.93 2.82
CA ARG A 269 -2.03 -15.49 3.51
C ARG A 269 -0.85 -16.24 2.93
N PHE A 270 0.14 -15.49 2.49
CA PHE A 270 1.43 -16.02 2.05
C PHE A 270 2.38 -16.12 3.23
N SER A 271 3.08 -17.23 3.35
CA SER A 271 4.12 -17.44 4.36
C SER A 271 5.28 -18.19 3.76
N LEU A 272 6.50 -17.78 4.12
CA LEU A 272 7.74 -18.36 3.63
C LEU A 272 8.39 -19.20 4.71
N ASN A 273 8.90 -20.36 4.32
CA ASN A 273 9.85 -21.13 5.08
C ASN A 273 11.18 -21.11 4.32
N LYS A 274 12.08 -20.22 4.77
CA LYS A 274 13.38 -20.01 4.12
C LYS A 274 14.30 -21.23 4.25
N GLU A 275 14.26 -21.92 5.39
CA GLU A 275 15.10 -23.09 5.65
C GLU A 275 14.80 -24.22 4.67
N ASN A 276 13.51 -24.54 4.49
CA ASN A 276 13.08 -25.59 3.59
C ASN A 276 12.88 -25.12 2.14
N LYS A 277 13.01 -23.82 1.87
CA LYS A 277 12.71 -23.19 0.58
C LYS A 277 11.29 -23.51 0.10
N THR A 278 10.34 -23.47 1.02
CA THR A 278 8.92 -23.72 0.75
C THR A 278 8.04 -22.50 1.02
N TYR A 279 6.88 -22.45 0.38
CA TYR A 279 5.88 -21.41 0.63
C TYR A 279 4.50 -22.02 0.94
N LYS A 280 3.70 -21.27 1.69
CA LYS A 280 2.33 -21.60 2.05
C LYS A 280 1.38 -20.49 1.65
N LEU A 281 0.27 -20.87 1.02
CA LEU A 281 -0.90 -20.04 0.78
C LEU A 281 -2.08 -20.65 1.54
N LYS A 282 -2.47 -20.00 2.63
CA LYS A 282 -3.59 -20.42 3.49
C LYS A 282 -4.78 -19.51 3.26
N GLN A 283 -5.95 -20.08 2.96
CA GLN A 283 -7.14 -19.29 2.74
C GLN A 283 -7.54 -18.60 4.03
N ILE A 284 -7.68 -17.28 3.98
CA ILE A 284 -8.08 -16.46 5.12
C ILE A 284 -9.60 -16.28 5.10
N GLN A 285 -10.12 -15.76 3.98
CA GLN A 285 -11.53 -15.43 3.85
C GLN A 285 -11.96 -15.37 2.39
N GLN A 286 -13.24 -15.65 2.16
CA GLN A 286 -13.91 -15.35 0.90
C GLN A 286 -15.03 -14.36 1.15
N ILE A 287 -15.15 -13.36 0.28
CA ILE A 287 -16.21 -12.37 0.32
C ILE A 287 -16.87 -12.22 -1.05
N HIS A 288 -18.09 -11.70 -1.04
CA HIS A 288 -18.71 -11.14 -2.23
C HIS A 288 -18.70 -9.62 -2.14
N TYR A 289 -17.95 -8.97 -3.01
CA TYR A 289 -17.94 -7.52 -3.13
C TYR A 289 -17.90 -7.13 -4.61
N LYS A 290 -18.99 -6.53 -5.07
CA LYS A 290 -19.05 -5.85 -6.37
C LYS A 290 -19.08 -4.35 -6.10
N SER A 291 -17.98 -3.68 -6.38
CA SER A 291 -18.01 -2.22 -6.47
C SER A 291 -18.87 -1.82 -7.67
N SER A 292 -19.72 -0.81 -7.49
CA SER A 292 -20.41 -0.15 -8.60
C SER A 292 -19.47 0.79 -9.37
N GLU A 293 -18.24 1.00 -8.89
CA GLU A 293 -17.28 1.89 -9.50
C GLU A 293 -16.38 1.16 -10.50
N LEU A 294 -15.99 1.89 -11.57
CA LEU A 294 -15.18 1.38 -12.68
C LEU A 294 -13.77 0.97 -12.26
N SER A 295 -13.22 1.59 -11.21
CA SER A 295 -11.90 1.27 -10.67
C SER A 295 -11.85 1.50 -9.17
N TYR A 296 -11.06 0.68 -8.48
CA TYR A 296 -10.75 0.82 -7.07
C TYR A 296 -9.28 0.47 -6.85
N ARG A 297 -8.66 1.10 -5.85
CA ARG A 297 -7.34 0.71 -5.35
C ARG A 297 -7.51 -0.15 -4.11
N ILE A 298 -6.51 -0.97 -3.80
CA ILE A 298 -6.54 -1.83 -2.61
C ILE A 298 -5.36 -1.51 -1.70
N ALA A 299 -5.64 -1.32 -0.42
CA ALA A 299 -4.65 -1.34 0.65
C ALA A 299 -4.94 -2.53 1.57
N SER A 300 -3.93 -3.04 2.28
CA SER A 300 -4.11 -4.14 3.21
C SER A 300 -3.23 -4.02 4.45
N THR A 301 -3.77 -4.45 5.58
CA THR A 301 -3.01 -4.88 6.75
C THR A 301 -2.98 -6.41 6.79
N ASP A 302 -2.42 -7.00 7.84
CA ASP A 302 -2.47 -8.44 8.11
C ASP A 302 -3.90 -8.97 8.34
N LYS A 303 -4.80 -8.12 8.86
CA LYS A 303 -6.16 -8.46 9.29
C LYS A 303 -7.25 -7.82 8.45
N ARG A 304 -6.93 -6.82 7.62
CA ARG A 304 -7.91 -5.96 6.95
C ARG A 304 -7.52 -5.62 5.53
N ILE A 305 -8.53 -5.37 4.71
CA ILE A 305 -8.38 -4.92 3.33
C ILE A 305 -9.31 -3.73 3.12
N ALA A 306 -8.77 -2.67 2.52
CA ALA A 306 -9.52 -1.50 2.12
C ALA A 306 -9.61 -1.44 0.59
N PHE A 307 -10.84 -1.37 0.06
CA PHE A 307 -11.13 -1.03 -1.32
C PHE A 307 -11.42 0.47 -1.37
N VAL A 308 -10.52 1.23 -1.98
CA VAL A 308 -10.61 2.70 -2.08
C VAL A 308 -11.09 3.06 -3.47
N GLY A 309 -12.34 3.50 -3.55
CA GLY A 309 -12.97 4.03 -4.74
C GLY A 309 -12.86 5.55 -4.85
N GLN A 310 -13.56 6.12 -5.83
CA GLN A 310 -13.68 7.56 -6.05
C GLN A 310 -14.69 8.23 -5.12
N LYS A 311 -15.71 7.48 -4.66
CA LYS A 311 -16.78 7.99 -3.79
C LYS A 311 -16.89 7.23 -2.49
N VAL A 312 -16.42 6.00 -2.44
CA VAL A 312 -16.59 5.11 -1.29
C VAL A 312 -15.28 4.43 -0.91
N VAL A 313 -15.12 4.17 0.38
CA VAL A 313 -14.13 3.22 0.89
C VAL A 313 -14.85 2.05 1.54
N ALA A 314 -14.43 0.83 1.24
CA ALA A 314 -14.98 -0.38 1.82
C ALA A 314 -13.89 -1.17 2.54
N PHE A 315 -14.12 -1.45 3.82
CA PHE A 315 -13.25 -2.27 4.66
C PHE A 315 -13.80 -3.68 4.79
N ILE A 316 -12.90 -4.64 4.64
CA ILE A 316 -13.14 -6.06 4.87
C ILE A 316 -12.17 -6.53 5.93
N ILE A 317 -12.69 -7.23 6.93
CA ILE A 317 -11.88 -7.88 7.96
C ILE A 317 -11.67 -9.32 7.54
N ILE A 318 -10.43 -9.63 7.16
CA ILE A 318 -10.05 -10.95 6.65
C ILE A 318 -9.76 -11.92 7.79
N ASP A 319 -9.16 -11.47 8.88
CA ASP A 319 -8.98 -12.28 10.08
C ASP A 319 -10.20 -12.20 11.02
N PRO A 320 -10.45 -13.23 11.85
CA PRO A 320 -11.49 -13.17 12.88
C PRO A 320 -11.26 -11.97 13.81
N PRO A 321 -12.26 -11.07 13.95
CA PRO A 321 -12.11 -9.90 14.80
C PRO A 321 -12.04 -10.29 16.28
N THR A 322 -11.29 -9.53 17.07
CA THR A 322 -11.21 -9.74 18.52
C THR A 322 -12.54 -9.40 19.20
N LEU A 323 -12.75 -9.87 20.44
CA LEU A 323 -13.95 -9.48 21.22
C LEU A 323 -14.05 -7.96 21.39
N LYS A 324 -12.92 -7.28 21.55
CA LYS A 324 -12.84 -5.81 21.59
C LYS A 324 -13.37 -5.19 20.29
N GLU A 325 -12.91 -5.67 19.14
CA GLU A 325 -13.35 -5.17 17.84
C GLU A 325 -14.84 -5.46 17.58
N ILE A 326 -15.32 -6.64 17.96
CA ILE A 326 -16.74 -7.01 17.85
C ILE A 326 -17.59 -6.09 18.73
N GLY A 327 -17.18 -5.87 19.98
CA GLY A 327 -17.87 -4.98 20.91
C GLY A 327 -17.88 -3.54 20.42
N PHE A 328 -16.74 -3.03 19.96
CA PHE A 328 -16.64 -1.67 19.43
C PHE A 328 -17.49 -1.49 18.16
N TRP A 329 -17.45 -2.43 17.22
CA TRP A 329 -18.34 -2.40 16.05
C TRP A 329 -19.82 -2.52 16.45
N GLY A 330 -20.14 -3.32 17.46
CA GLY A 330 -21.47 -3.37 18.07
C GLY A 330 -21.94 -2.00 18.56
N ALA A 331 -21.08 -1.27 19.27
CA ALA A 331 -21.36 0.11 19.68
C ALA A 331 -21.54 1.05 18.49
N GLN A 332 -20.72 0.91 17.43
CA GLN A 332 -20.89 1.71 16.21
C GLN A 332 -22.26 1.50 15.56
N LYS A 333 -22.83 0.30 15.60
CA LYS A 333 -24.18 0.05 15.07
C LYS A 333 -25.29 0.81 15.83
N ILE A 334 -25.03 1.24 17.06
CA ILE A 334 -25.94 2.08 17.86
C ILE A 334 -25.77 3.56 17.46
N PHE A 335 -24.53 4.01 17.28
CA PHE A 335 -24.21 5.43 17.05
C PHE A 335 -24.08 5.84 15.58
N ALA A 336 -24.01 4.88 14.66
CA ALA A 336 -23.92 5.10 13.23
C ALA A 336 -25.21 4.62 12.55
N LYS A 337 -25.54 5.27 11.43
CA LYS A 337 -26.70 4.93 10.61
C LYS A 337 -26.24 4.28 9.31
N LYS A 338 -26.82 3.13 8.97
CA LYS A 338 -26.68 2.51 7.65
C LYS A 338 -27.66 3.16 6.67
N MET A 339 -27.14 3.66 5.56
CA MET A 339 -27.88 4.28 4.47
C MET A 339 -28.41 3.22 3.51
N VAL A 340 -29.39 3.59 2.68
CA VAL A 340 -30.02 2.68 1.69
C VAL A 340 -28.99 2.10 0.71
N ASN A 341 -27.95 2.86 0.37
CA ASN A 341 -26.86 2.42 -0.50
C ASN A 341 -25.83 1.50 0.20
N GLY A 342 -26.09 1.08 1.45
CA GLY A 342 -25.22 0.21 2.23
C GLY A 342 -24.09 0.90 2.98
N THR A 343 -23.88 2.22 2.76
CA THR A 343 -22.83 2.98 3.45
C THR A 343 -23.23 3.34 4.88
N TRP A 344 -22.26 3.43 5.77
CA TRP A 344 -22.44 3.89 7.14
C TRP A 344 -22.05 5.37 7.24
N ILE A 345 -22.79 6.12 8.06
CA ILE A 345 -22.52 7.52 8.41
C ILE A 345 -22.62 7.71 9.92
N GLY A 346 -21.91 8.71 10.46
CA GLY A 346 -21.87 8.96 11.91
C GLY A 346 -20.89 8.05 12.64
N GLY A 347 -21.27 7.58 13.83
CA GLY A 347 -20.40 6.78 14.71
C GLY A 347 -19.75 7.63 15.82
N LYS A 348 -18.97 6.97 16.68
CA LYS A 348 -18.26 7.59 17.80
C LYS A 348 -16.84 7.04 17.91
N THR A 349 -15.88 7.86 18.31
CA THR A 349 -14.53 7.40 18.63
C THR A 349 -14.56 6.49 19.85
N GLU A 350 -13.48 5.74 20.08
CA GLU A 350 -13.37 4.87 21.25
C GLU A 350 -13.57 5.63 22.57
N LYS A 351 -12.98 6.82 22.68
CA LYS A 351 -13.15 7.71 23.82
C LYS A 351 -14.60 8.15 24.00
N GLU A 352 -15.25 8.62 22.94
CA GLU A 352 -16.66 9.03 22.99
C GLU A 352 -17.60 7.88 23.39
N VAL A 353 -17.30 6.64 22.97
CA VAL A 353 -18.07 5.46 23.38
C VAL A 353 -17.87 5.17 24.86
N ARG A 354 -16.64 5.23 25.38
CA ARG A 354 -16.35 5.05 26.82
C ARG A 354 -17.06 6.08 27.69
N ASP A 355 -17.02 7.35 27.27
CA ASP A 355 -17.65 8.45 27.98
C ASP A 355 -19.18 8.27 28.06
N GLU A 356 -19.81 7.84 26.96
CA GLU A 356 -21.26 7.62 26.91
C GLU A 356 -21.74 6.48 27.81
N PHE A 357 -21.01 5.37 27.83
CA PHE A 357 -21.37 4.20 28.63
C PHE A 357 -20.92 4.31 30.09
N GLN A 358 -20.34 5.45 30.50
CA GLN A 358 -19.80 5.68 31.84
C GLN A 358 -18.86 4.55 32.30
N ILE A 359 -18.11 3.96 31.39
CA ILE A 359 -17.22 2.84 31.70
C ILE A 359 -16.00 3.40 32.43
N LYS A 360 -16.06 3.39 33.77
CA LYS A 360 -15.04 3.96 34.68
C LYS A 360 -13.81 3.08 34.90
N LEU A 361 -13.70 1.93 34.24
CA LEU A 361 -12.59 1.00 34.47
C LEU A 361 -11.46 1.26 33.47
N GLN A 362 -10.29 1.67 34.00
CA GLN A 362 -9.08 1.92 33.21
C GLN A 362 -8.63 0.71 32.37
N ASN A 363 -9.06 -0.50 32.71
CA ASN A 363 -8.62 -1.76 32.06
C ASN A 363 -9.75 -2.75 31.70
N SER A 364 -11.04 -2.38 31.62
CA SER A 364 -12.07 -3.37 31.23
C SER A 364 -13.17 -2.82 30.35
N LEU A 365 -13.40 -3.54 29.25
CA LEU A 365 -14.41 -3.32 28.21
C LEU A 365 -14.30 -1.96 27.54
N ILE A 366 -13.22 -1.75 26.81
CA ILE A 366 -13.15 -1.13 25.47
C ILE A 366 -11.68 -1.10 25.06
#